data_AF-A0A965QAV8-F1
#
_entry.id   AF-A0A965QAV8-F1
#
_cell.length_a   1.000
_cell.length_b   1.000
_cell.length_c   1.000
_cell.angle_alpha   90.00
_cell.angle_beta   90.00
_cell.angle_gamma   90.00
#
_symmetry.space_group_name_H-M   'P 1'
#
loop_
_entity.id
_entity.type
_entity.pdbx_description
1 polymer ?
#
loop_
_entity_poly.entity_id
_entity_poly.type
_entity_poly.pdbx_seq_one_letter_code
_entity_poly.pdbx_strand_id
1 'polypeptide(L)'
;GPGWTIRCEYNRLRYEPGMVGMALSGKDTGGSQWFVTLSPQPHLNGRYTIFARVTRGLDVAGRITQGTRIDRVEVLPFTPELARFDATQFVDEILRARFGMGELLVGYDHGFGRDRSGHAKVLRELGAVRGFDVIDVPPVQGRDGTPLSSTRIRQAVAAGDLARAADGLGRPYSLTSRVVHGDGRGRTLGFRTLNLEPVESRKLLPPEGVYAVTASVGGQRFAAMMNLGPRPTFGDPSIQLEVHLFDAEGDWYGQEVEVGFIRRLRDTQRFDSPAALVAQLRQDAEMARVSVARGIGLY
;
A
#
# COMPACT_ATOMS: atom_id res chain seq x y z
N GLY A 1 -2.13 -17.82 -16.82
CA GLY A 1 -2.28 -17.78 -18.30
C GLY A 1 -3.50 -18.58 -18.73
N PRO A 2 -3.90 -18.54 -20.01
CA PRO A 2 -5.18 -19.06 -20.53
C PRO A 2 -5.27 -20.59 -20.74
N GLY A 3 -4.30 -21.38 -20.23
CA GLY A 3 -4.28 -22.84 -20.37
C GLY A 3 -3.67 -23.36 -21.68
N TRP A 4 -3.27 -22.46 -22.57
CA TRP A 4 -2.47 -22.73 -23.76
C TRP A 4 -1.29 -21.75 -23.81
N THR A 5 -0.27 -22.11 -24.58
CA THR A 5 0.89 -21.26 -24.82
C THR A 5 0.95 -20.85 -26.29
N ILE A 6 1.25 -19.57 -26.52
CA ILE A 6 1.62 -19.04 -27.82
C ILE A 6 3.14 -19.03 -27.90
N ARG A 7 3.66 -19.66 -28.96
CA ARG A 7 5.07 -19.58 -29.32
C ARG A 7 5.48 -18.11 -29.47
N CYS A 8 6.65 -17.76 -28.95
CA CYS A 8 7.18 -16.41 -29.13
C CYS A 8 7.55 -16.19 -30.59
N GLU A 9 6.95 -15.17 -31.19
CA GLU A 9 7.33 -14.65 -32.50
C GLU A 9 8.25 -13.44 -32.28
N TYR A 10 9.46 -13.71 -31.77
CA TYR A 10 10.45 -12.67 -31.60
C TYR A 10 10.70 -11.98 -32.94
N ASN A 11 10.62 -10.67 -32.92
CA ASN A 11 10.81 -9.85 -34.09
C ASN A 11 11.81 -8.73 -33.79
N ARG A 12 12.25 -8.06 -34.85
CA ARG A 12 13.25 -6.99 -34.78
C ARG A 12 12.64 -5.64 -34.42
N LEU A 13 11.34 -5.58 -34.10
CA LEU A 13 10.69 -4.33 -33.71
C LEU A 13 11.21 -3.90 -32.33
N ARG A 14 11.16 -2.59 -32.10
CA ARG A 14 11.54 -1.99 -30.82
C ARG A 14 10.28 -1.60 -30.06
N TYR A 15 10.31 -1.81 -28.74
CA TYR A 15 9.27 -1.36 -27.82
C TYR A 15 9.34 0.16 -27.64
N GLU A 16 8.86 0.89 -28.63
CA GLU A 16 8.54 2.32 -28.53
C GLU A 16 7.19 2.53 -27.81
N PRO A 17 6.83 3.75 -27.39
CA PRO A 17 5.50 4.02 -26.83
C PRO A 17 4.37 3.56 -27.75
N GLY A 18 3.33 2.98 -27.17
CA GLY A 18 2.19 2.41 -27.88
C GLY A 18 2.43 1.02 -28.47
N MET A 19 3.61 0.41 -28.29
CA MET A 19 3.80 -0.98 -28.70
C MET A 19 3.05 -1.93 -27.76
N VAL A 20 2.38 -2.91 -28.35
CA VAL A 20 1.67 -3.95 -27.64
C VAL A 20 2.53 -5.21 -27.67
N GLY A 21 2.99 -5.59 -26.47
CA GLY A 21 3.83 -6.75 -26.27
C GLY A 21 3.08 -7.93 -25.68
N MET A 22 3.42 -9.13 -26.11
CA MET A 22 3.00 -10.35 -25.43
C MET A 22 3.79 -10.48 -24.14
N ALA A 23 3.12 -10.58 -22.99
CA ALA A 23 3.79 -10.86 -21.74
C ALA A 23 4.28 -12.31 -21.72
N LEU A 24 5.54 -12.51 -21.32
CA LEU A 24 6.21 -13.81 -21.30
C LEU A 24 6.82 -14.06 -19.91
N SER A 25 6.74 -15.30 -19.45
CA SER A 25 7.47 -15.82 -18.29
C SER A 25 8.72 -16.63 -18.68
N GLY A 26 9.00 -16.74 -19.98
CA GLY A 26 10.07 -17.55 -20.58
C GLY A 26 9.85 -17.67 -22.09
N LYS A 27 10.77 -18.33 -22.79
CA LYS A 27 10.60 -18.57 -24.24
C LYS A 27 9.37 -19.45 -24.49
N ASP A 28 8.57 -19.04 -25.46
CA ASP A 28 7.35 -19.74 -25.92
C ASP A 28 6.29 -19.92 -24.83
N THR A 29 6.29 -19.05 -23.81
CA THR A 29 5.29 -19.05 -22.73
C THR A 29 4.26 -17.93 -22.86
N GLY A 30 4.16 -17.32 -24.04
CA GLY A 30 3.14 -16.31 -24.33
C GLY A 30 1.75 -16.88 -24.12
N GLY A 31 0.79 -16.03 -23.80
CA GLY A 31 -0.58 -16.43 -23.50
C GLY A 31 -1.58 -15.40 -23.99
N SER A 32 -2.54 -15.04 -23.13
CA SER A 32 -3.55 -14.01 -23.42
C SER A 32 -3.24 -12.67 -22.73
N GLN A 33 -2.08 -12.55 -22.07
CA GLN A 33 -1.67 -11.35 -21.34
C GLN A 33 -0.76 -10.49 -22.22
N TRP A 34 -1.07 -9.21 -22.30
CA TRP A 34 -0.31 -8.24 -23.07
C TRP A 34 -0.22 -6.92 -22.31
N PHE A 35 0.73 -6.09 -22.72
CA PHE A 35 0.95 -4.77 -22.13
C PHE A 35 1.11 -3.74 -23.23
N VAL A 36 0.78 -2.48 -22.92
CA VAL A 36 1.08 -1.31 -23.75
C VAL A 36 2.23 -0.56 -23.11
N THR A 37 3.26 -0.26 -23.88
CA THR A 37 4.34 0.62 -23.42
C THR A 37 3.89 2.08 -23.45
N LEU A 38 4.08 2.83 -22.37
CA LEU A 38 3.84 4.29 -22.36
C LEU A 38 5.13 5.10 -22.62
N SER A 39 6.28 4.43 -22.61
CA SER A 39 7.62 4.96 -22.87
C SER A 39 8.45 3.92 -23.63
N PRO A 40 9.60 4.27 -24.24
CA PRO A 40 10.50 3.27 -24.80
C PRO A 40 10.95 2.25 -23.74
N GLN A 41 10.98 0.96 -24.09
CA GLN A 41 11.41 -0.14 -23.22
C GLN A 41 12.50 -1.00 -23.88
N PRO A 42 13.76 -0.52 -23.96
CA PRO A 42 14.82 -1.18 -24.73
C PRO A 42 15.17 -2.59 -24.26
N HIS A 43 14.98 -2.87 -22.97
CA HIS A 43 15.30 -4.16 -22.36
C HIS A 43 14.36 -5.30 -22.81
N LEU A 44 13.24 -4.98 -23.45
CA LEU A 44 12.27 -5.94 -23.99
C LEU A 44 12.53 -6.30 -25.46
N ASN A 45 13.34 -5.49 -26.16
CA ASN A 45 13.60 -5.65 -27.60
C ASN A 45 14.23 -7.01 -27.92
N GLY A 46 13.68 -7.71 -28.91
CA GLY A 46 14.17 -9.03 -29.34
C GLY A 46 14.03 -10.14 -28.30
N ARG A 47 13.40 -9.85 -27.15
CA ARG A 47 13.15 -10.78 -26.04
C ARG A 47 11.67 -11.04 -25.80
N TYR A 48 10.81 -10.15 -26.31
CA TYR A 48 9.35 -10.26 -26.22
C TYR A 48 8.74 -10.02 -27.60
N THR A 49 7.66 -10.74 -27.90
CA THR A 49 6.91 -10.61 -29.15
C THR A 49 6.12 -9.30 -29.14
N ILE A 50 6.42 -8.39 -30.06
CA ILE A 50 5.54 -7.25 -30.38
C ILE A 50 4.55 -7.73 -31.43
N PHE A 51 3.26 -7.75 -31.11
CA PHE A 51 2.24 -8.26 -32.04
C PHE A 51 1.18 -7.23 -32.41
N ALA A 52 1.14 -6.07 -31.76
CA ALA A 52 0.26 -4.97 -32.14
C ALA A 52 0.85 -3.60 -31.74
N ARG A 53 0.19 -2.54 -32.19
CA ARG A 53 0.47 -1.15 -31.80
C ARG A 53 -0.86 -0.44 -31.55
N VAL A 54 -0.93 0.32 -30.47
CA VAL A 54 -2.05 1.22 -30.18
C VAL A 54 -2.04 2.35 -31.21
N THR A 55 -3.10 2.46 -32.00
CA THR A 55 -3.22 3.46 -33.08
C THR A 55 -3.98 4.72 -32.66
N ARG A 56 -4.78 4.66 -31.57
CA ARG A 56 -5.53 5.78 -30.96
C ARG A 56 -5.68 5.55 -29.44
N GLY A 57 -5.75 6.61 -28.63
CA GLY A 57 -6.05 6.53 -27.19
C GLY A 57 -4.85 6.37 -26.23
N LEU A 58 -3.62 6.33 -26.75
CA LEU A 58 -2.39 6.27 -25.91
C LEU A 58 -2.26 7.50 -25.00
N ASP A 59 -2.78 8.63 -25.45
CA ASP A 59 -2.84 9.90 -24.75
C ASP A 59 -3.74 9.87 -23.50
N VAL A 60 -4.76 9.01 -23.45
CA VAL A 60 -5.61 8.85 -22.24
C VAL A 60 -4.85 8.10 -21.16
N ALA A 61 -4.22 6.97 -21.53
CA ALA A 61 -3.41 6.19 -20.62
C ALA A 61 -2.21 6.98 -20.07
N GLY A 62 -1.61 7.85 -20.90
CA GLY A 62 -0.53 8.74 -20.49
C GLY A 62 -0.94 9.88 -19.54
N ARG A 63 -2.24 10.12 -19.32
CA ARG A 63 -2.77 11.22 -18.49
C ARG A 63 -3.06 10.83 -17.04
N ILE A 64 -2.89 9.56 -16.67
CA ILE A 64 -3.11 9.08 -15.31
C ILE A 64 -1.80 9.27 -14.51
N THR A 65 -1.80 10.19 -13.53
CA THR A 65 -0.62 10.52 -12.73
C THR A 65 -0.95 10.69 -11.24
N GLN A 66 0.05 10.59 -10.37
CA GLN A 66 -0.10 10.94 -8.96
C GLN A 66 -0.57 12.40 -8.83
N GLY A 67 -1.75 12.63 -8.23
CA GLY A 67 -2.37 13.96 -8.15
C GLY A 67 -3.50 14.23 -9.15
N THR A 68 -3.93 13.25 -9.97
CA THR A 68 -5.17 13.35 -10.74
C THR A 68 -6.34 13.70 -9.80
N ARG A 69 -7.04 14.81 -10.08
CA ARG A 69 -8.15 15.34 -9.27
C ARG A 69 -9.32 14.36 -9.30
N ILE A 70 -9.75 13.92 -8.12
CA ILE A 70 -10.98 13.15 -7.94
C ILE A 70 -12.12 14.17 -7.76
N ASP A 71 -13.06 14.20 -8.70
CA ASP A 71 -14.15 15.19 -8.68
C ASP A 71 -15.20 14.91 -7.59
N ARG A 72 -15.44 13.64 -7.26
CA ARG A 72 -16.41 13.20 -6.25
C ARG A 72 -15.94 11.91 -5.57
N VAL A 73 -16.05 11.87 -4.25
CA VAL A 73 -15.90 10.65 -3.45
C VAL A 73 -17.21 10.42 -2.72
N GLU A 74 -17.75 9.21 -2.82
CA GLU A 74 -18.99 8.83 -2.16
C GLU A 74 -18.79 7.63 -1.25
N VAL A 75 -19.13 7.81 0.02
CA VAL A 75 -19.20 6.70 0.96
C VAL A 75 -20.61 6.12 0.89
N LEU A 76 -20.75 4.96 0.26
CA LEU A 76 -21.99 4.20 0.25
C LEU A 76 -22.03 3.28 1.47
N PRO A 77 -22.90 3.53 2.46
CA PRO A 77 -23.06 2.61 3.58
C PRO A 77 -23.67 1.31 3.06
N PHE A 78 -23.10 0.18 3.50
CA PHE A 78 -23.63 -1.14 3.16
C PHE A 78 -24.85 -1.47 4.01
N THR A 79 -26.01 -0.92 3.64
CA THR A 79 -27.28 -1.12 4.36
C THR A 79 -27.97 -2.42 3.95
N PRO A 80 -28.92 -2.94 4.75
CA PRO A 80 -29.72 -4.11 4.36
C PRO A 80 -30.45 -3.94 3.01
N GLU A 81 -30.84 -2.71 2.66
CA GLU A 81 -31.45 -2.38 1.38
C GLU A 81 -30.44 -2.54 0.25
N LEU A 82 -29.24 -1.97 0.38
CA LEU A 82 -28.18 -2.08 -0.62
C LEU A 82 -27.71 -3.54 -0.78
N ALA A 83 -27.62 -4.28 0.32
CA ALA A 83 -27.21 -5.68 0.33
C ALA A 83 -28.19 -6.59 -0.44
N ARG A 84 -29.45 -6.16 -0.63
CA ARG A 84 -30.43 -6.88 -1.43
C ARG A 84 -30.29 -6.62 -2.92
N PHE A 85 -29.58 -5.59 -3.37
CA PHE A 85 -29.50 -5.31 -4.80
C PHE A 85 -28.78 -6.46 -5.50
N ASP A 86 -29.37 -7.02 -6.55
CA ASP A 86 -28.60 -7.87 -7.45
C ASP A 86 -27.63 -7.01 -8.30
N ALA A 87 -26.79 -7.67 -9.09
CA ALA A 87 -25.81 -6.97 -9.93
C ALA A 87 -26.44 -5.96 -10.91
N THR A 88 -27.61 -6.29 -11.46
CA THR A 88 -28.30 -5.44 -12.44
C THR A 88 -28.88 -4.21 -11.77
N GLN A 89 -29.59 -4.40 -10.65
CA GLN A 89 -30.15 -3.30 -9.86
C GLN A 89 -29.06 -2.35 -9.37
N PHE A 90 -27.93 -2.88 -8.90
CA PHE A 90 -26.81 -2.05 -8.48
C PHE A 90 -26.24 -1.20 -9.63
N VAL A 91 -26.06 -1.79 -10.82
CA VAL A 91 -25.59 -1.04 -12.00
C VAL A 91 -26.58 0.04 -12.41
N ASP A 92 -27.86 -0.30 -12.55
CA ASP A 92 -28.86 0.62 -13.09
C ASP A 92 -29.18 1.76 -12.10
N GLU A 93 -29.42 1.44 -10.83
CA GLU A 93 -29.87 2.41 -9.84
C GLU A 93 -28.71 3.22 -9.23
N ILE A 94 -27.57 2.57 -8.92
CA ILE A 94 -26.46 3.24 -8.24
C ILE A 94 -25.47 3.79 -9.26
N LEU A 95 -24.89 2.94 -10.10
CA LEU A 95 -23.79 3.40 -10.97
C LEU A 95 -24.32 4.33 -12.08
N ARG A 96 -25.42 3.98 -12.74
CA ARG A 96 -25.95 4.78 -13.86
C ARG A 96 -26.86 5.90 -13.40
N ALA A 97 -27.97 5.61 -12.72
CA ALA A 97 -28.95 6.64 -12.40
C ALA A 97 -28.42 7.68 -11.40
N ARG A 98 -27.72 7.26 -10.34
CA ARG A 98 -27.19 8.18 -9.31
C ARG A 98 -25.85 8.82 -9.70
N PHE A 99 -24.93 8.09 -10.33
CA PHE A 99 -23.59 8.59 -10.64
C PHE A 99 -23.34 8.96 -12.09
N GLY A 100 -24.26 8.63 -13.01
CA GLY A 100 -24.08 8.90 -14.43
C GLY A 100 -22.89 8.14 -15.04
N MET A 101 -22.55 6.97 -14.51
CA MET A 101 -21.39 6.20 -14.95
C MET A 101 -21.51 5.80 -16.43
N GLY A 102 -20.48 6.15 -17.21
CA GLY A 102 -20.31 5.73 -18.61
C GLY A 102 -19.16 4.72 -18.83
N GLU A 103 -18.24 4.61 -17.88
CA GLU A 103 -17.14 3.64 -17.89
C GLU A 103 -16.83 3.22 -16.44
N LEU A 104 -16.51 1.95 -16.24
CA LEU A 104 -16.23 1.37 -14.92
C LEU A 104 -14.89 0.65 -14.90
N LEU A 105 -13.99 1.05 -14.00
CA LEU A 105 -12.76 0.31 -13.70
C LEU A 105 -13.02 -0.64 -12.53
N VAL A 106 -12.73 -1.94 -12.71
CA VAL A 106 -12.86 -2.95 -11.66
C VAL A 106 -11.59 -3.80 -11.52
N GLY A 107 -11.22 -4.11 -10.28
CA GLY A 107 -10.11 -5.03 -10.01
C GLY A 107 -10.48 -6.49 -10.30
N TYR A 108 -9.46 -7.31 -10.57
CA TYR A 108 -9.61 -8.73 -10.94
C TYR A 108 -10.37 -9.61 -9.92
N ASP A 109 -10.44 -9.20 -8.64
CA ASP A 109 -11.11 -9.91 -7.55
C ASP A 109 -12.44 -9.23 -7.12
N HIS A 110 -12.91 -8.27 -7.91
CA HIS A 110 -14.12 -7.51 -7.63
C HIS A 110 -15.36 -8.41 -7.67
N GLY A 111 -16.21 -8.27 -6.64
CA GLY A 111 -17.53 -8.88 -6.58
C GLY A 111 -18.51 -7.94 -5.87
N PHE A 112 -19.73 -7.88 -6.39
CA PHE A 112 -20.79 -6.98 -5.91
C PHE A 112 -22.16 -7.62 -6.13
N GLY A 113 -23.21 -6.93 -5.66
CA GLY A 113 -24.56 -7.47 -5.68
C GLY A 113 -24.77 -8.60 -4.67
N ARG A 114 -26.04 -8.92 -4.43
CA ARG A 114 -26.48 -9.98 -3.52
C ARG A 114 -25.76 -11.29 -3.85
N ASP A 115 -25.23 -11.93 -2.81
CA ASP A 115 -24.49 -13.19 -2.89
C ASP A 115 -23.31 -13.18 -3.88
N ARG A 116 -22.73 -11.99 -4.11
CA ARG A 116 -21.66 -11.75 -5.12
C ARG A 116 -22.09 -12.17 -6.53
N SER A 117 -23.36 -11.99 -6.87
CA SER A 117 -23.91 -12.23 -8.21
C SER A 117 -23.26 -11.39 -9.31
N GLY A 118 -22.66 -10.25 -8.95
CA GLY A 118 -21.91 -9.39 -9.85
C GLY A 118 -20.42 -9.68 -9.82
N HIS A 119 -19.86 -9.89 -11.01
CA HIS A 119 -18.43 -10.02 -11.27
C HIS A 119 -18.11 -9.46 -12.67
N ALA A 120 -16.83 -9.36 -13.04
CA ALA A 120 -16.37 -8.83 -14.33
C ALA A 120 -17.19 -9.28 -15.55
N LYS A 121 -17.50 -10.59 -15.66
CA LYS A 121 -18.33 -11.10 -16.76
C LYS A 121 -19.76 -10.52 -16.79
N VAL A 122 -20.46 -10.43 -15.65
CA VAL A 122 -21.80 -9.81 -15.55
C VAL A 122 -21.73 -8.33 -15.91
N LEU A 123 -20.70 -7.62 -15.44
CA LEU A 123 -20.51 -6.21 -15.80
C LEU A 123 -20.33 -6.02 -17.31
N ARG A 124 -19.56 -6.88 -17.98
CA ARG A 124 -19.39 -6.82 -19.44
C ARG A 124 -20.68 -7.09 -20.20
N GLU A 125 -21.46 -8.08 -19.76
CA GLU A 125 -22.77 -8.39 -20.34
C GLU A 125 -23.75 -7.22 -20.15
N LEU A 126 -23.80 -6.62 -18.96
CA LEU A 126 -24.61 -5.43 -18.69
C LEU A 126 -24.12 -4.21 -19.47
N GLY A 127 -22.80 -4.00 -19.57
CA GLY A 127 -22.17 -2.91 -20.32
C GLY A 127 -22.56 -2.93 -21.80
N ALA A 128 -22.51 -4.10 -22.42
CA ALA A 128 -22.91 -4.29 -23.82
C ALA A 128 -24.39 -3.92 -24.08
N VAL A 129 -25.27 -4.18 -23.10
CA VAL A 129 -26.71 -3.88 -23.21
C VAL A 129 -27.03 -2.42 -22.83
N ARG A 130 -26.33 -1.86 -21.84
CA ARG A 130 -26.63 -0.54 -21.26
C ARG A 130 -25.78 0.59 -21.84
N GLY A 131 -24.79 0.29 -22.67
CA GLY A 131 -23.91 1.28 -23.31
C GLY A 131 -22.91 1.90 -22.35
N PHE A 132 -22.22 1.08 -21.55
CA PHE A 132 -21.07 1.51 -20.76
C PHE A 132 -19.90 0.54 -20.89
N ASP A 133 -18.69 1.05 -20.74
CA ASP A 133 -17.46 0.27 -20.86
C ASP A 133 -16.99 -0.27 -19.49
N VAL A 134 -16.34 -1.43 -19.52
CA VAL A 134 -15.78 -2.05 -18.32
C VAL A 134 -14.31 -2.34 -18.56
N ILE A 135 -13.47 -1.77 -17.72
CA ILE A 135 -12.02 -1.98 -17.73
C ILE A 135 -11.67 -2.91 -16.57
N ASP A 136 -11.33 -4.16 -16.92
CA ASP A 136 -10.82 -5.15 -15.98
C ASP A 136 -9.32 -4.86 -15.69
N VAL A 137 -9.01 -4.41 -14.48
CA VAL A 137 -7.64 -4.13 -14.04
C VAL A 137 -6.99 -5.44 -13.52
N PRO A 138 -5.90 -5.92 -14.13
CA PRO A 138 -5.23 -7.14 -13.71
C PRO A 138 -4.60 -6.98 -12.30
N PRO A 139 -4.34 -8.10 -11.60
CA PRO A 139 -3.60 -8.05 -10.34
C PRO A 139 -2.25 -7.38 -10.53
N VAL A 140 -1.93 -6.42 -9.67
CA VAL A 140 -0.56 -5.91 -9.54
C VAL A 140 0.26 -6.97 -8.83
N GLN A 141 1.46 -7.26 -9.34
CA GLN A 141 2.38 -8.21 -8.72
C GLN A 141 3.42 -7.48 -7.87
N GLY A 142 3.78 -8.08 -6.73
CA GLY A 142 4.93 -7.62 -5.95
C GLY A 142 6.25 -8.04 -6.60
N ARG A 143 7.38 -7.65 -6.00
CA ARG A 143 8.72 -8.03 -6.49
C ARG A 143 8.97 -9.54 -6.46
N ASP A 144 8.25 -10.28 -5.62
CA ASP A 144 8.30 -11.74 -5.55
C ASP A 144 7.41 -12.44 -6.61
N GLY A 145 6.80 -11.68 -7.53
CA GLY A 145 5.97 -12.21 -8.61
C GLY A 145 4.58 -12.68 -8.17
N THR A 146 4.21 -12.50 -6.90
CA THR A 146 2.90 -12.90 -6.40
C THR A 146 1.94 -11.70 -6.34
N PRO A 147 0.62 -11.88 -6.61
CA PRO A 147 -0.35 -10.79 -6.56
C PRO A 147 -0.34 -10.05 -5.23
N LEU A 148 -0.37 -8.73 -5.30
CA LEU A 148 -0.55 -7.85 -4.16
C LEU A 148 -2.01 -7.89 -3.73
N SER A 149 -2.25 -8.08 -2.44
CA SER A 149 -3.58 -8.03 -1.87
C SER A 149 -3.52 -7.48 -0.46
N SER A 150 -4.64 -6.91 0.00
CA SER A 150 -4.74 -6.42 1.37
C SER A 150 -4.52 -7.54 2.40
N THR A 151 -4.96 -8.77 2.11
CA THR A 151 -4.73 -9.92 3.00
C THR A 151 -3.25 -10.21 3.17
N ARG A 152 -2.48 -10.20 2.08
CA ARG A 152 -1.05 -10.48 2.13
C ARG A 152 -0.27 -9.35 2.81
N ILE A 153 -0.64 -8.10 2.56
CA ILE A 153 -0.04 -6.94 3.27
C ILE A 153 -0.33 -7.04 4.77
N ARG A 154 -1.56 -7.37 5.17
CA ARG A 154 -1.91 -7.58 6.59
C ARG A 154 -1.10 -8.71 7.22
N GLN A 155 -0.96 -9.84 6.52
CA GLN A 155 -0.13 -10.95 7.02
C GLN A 155 1.35 -10.54 7.18
N ALA A 156 1.91 -9.78 6.24
CA ALA A 156 3.27 -9.27 6.34
C ALA A 156 3.45 -8.32 7.53
N VAL A 157 2.52 -7.37 7.73
CA VAL A 157 2.54 -6.48 8.90
C VAL A 157 2.44 -7.28 10.20
N ALA A 158 1.48 -8.21 10.30
CA ALA A 158 1.28 -9.04 11.48
C ALA A 158 2.50 -9.94 11.80
N ALA A 159 3.24 -10.37 10.78
CA ALA A 159 4.47 -11.13 10.94
C ALA A 159 5.71 -10.25 11.20
N GLY A 160 5.58 -8.91 11.14
CA GLY A 160 6.70 -7.97 11.27
C GLY A 160 7.58 -7.86 10.01
N ASP A 161 7.17 -8.43 8.88
CA ASP A 161 7.84 -8.31 7.58
C ASP A 161 7.46 -6.98 6.91
N LEU A 162 8.00 -5.90 7.46
CA LEU A 162 7.72 -4.53 7.02
C LEU A 162 8.24 -4.24 5.61
N ALA A 163 9.32 -4.91 5.18
CA ALA A 163 9.86 -4.77 3.84
C ALA A 163 8.86 -5.30 2.79
N ARG A 164 8.28 -6.48 3.03
CA ARG A 164 7.24 -7.04 2.16
C ARG A 164 5.95 -6.24 2.19
N ALA A 165 5.56 -5.73 3.35
CA ALA A 165 4.42 -4.82 3.45
C ALA A 165 4.64 -3.56 2.61
N ALA A 166 5.83 -2.96 2.69
CA ALA A 166 6.16 -1.76 1.94
C ALA A 166 6.26 -1.99 0.43
N ASP A 167 6.77 -3.15 -0.01
CA ASP A 167 6.73 -3.56 -1.42
C ASP A 167 5.31 -3.58 -1.96
N GLY A 168 4.38 -4.14 -1.19
CA GLY A 168 2.97 -4.18 -1.58
C GLY A 168 2.24 -2.84 -1.53
N LEU A 169 2.70 -1.91 -0.68
CA LEU A 169 2.08 -0.59 -0.50
C LEU A 169 2.69 0.51 -1.37
N GLY A 170 3.88 0.25 -1.96
CA GLY A 170 4.70 1.27 -2.62
C GLY A 170 5.27 2.32 -1.67
N ARG A 171 5.15 2.11 -0.35
CA ARG A 171 5.63 3.01 0.71
C ARG A 171 5.71 2.25 2.04
N PRO A 172 6.46 2.75 3.05
CA PRO A 172 6.42 2.21 4.39
C PRO A 172 4.99 2.09 4.94
N TYR A 173 4.68 0.99 5.63
CA TYR A 173 3.43 0.91 6.39
C TYR A 173 3.42 2.00 7.46
N SER A 174 2.34 2.77 7.56
CA SER A 174 2.28 3.89 8.50
C SER A 174 1.06 3.85 9.41
N LEU A 175 1.17 4.51 10.57
CA LEU A 175 0.05 4.89 11.41
C LEU A 175 0.04 6.40 11.58
N THR A 176 -1.13 6.95 11.84
CA THR A 176 -1.32 8.35 12.20
C THR A 176 -1.97 8.40 13.58
N SER A 177 -1.43 9.24 14.46
CA SER A 177 -1.97 9.42 15.81
C SER A 177 -1.63 10.82 16.33
N ARG A 178 -2.32 11.25 17.39
CA ARG A 178 -2.07 12.53 18.05
C ARG A 178 -1.00 12.37 19.13
N VAL A 179 -0.11 13.36 19.23
CA VAL A 179 0.88 13.44 20.29
C VAL A 179 0.22 13.87 21.60
N VAL A 180 0.42 13.10 22.66
CA VAL A 180 -0.11 13.34 24.01
C VAL A 180 1.00 13.43 25.04
N HIS A 181 0.66 13.97 26.21
CA HIS A 181 1.53 13.90 27.36
C HIS A 181 1.64 12.46 27.85
N GLY A 182 2.87 12.03 28.13
CA GLY A 182 3.14 10.79 28.87
C GLY A 182 3.84 11.07 30.20
N ASP A 183 4.36 10.02 30.82
CA ASP A 183 4.98 10.05 32.16
C ASP A 183 6.28 10.90 32.27
N GLY A 184 6.77 11.47 31.17
CA GLY A 184 7.95 12.35 31.17
C GLY A 184 9.29 11.68 31.48
N ARG A 185 9.35 10.35 31.62
CA ARG A 185 10.52 9.58 32.09
C ARG A 185 11.76 9.69 31.19
N GLY A 186 11.59 9.87 29.88
CA GLY A 186 12.70 9.97 28.92
C GLY A 186 13.48 11.31 28.98
N ARG A 187 12.87 12.36 29.55
CA ARG A 187 13.41 13.73 29.51
C ARG A 187 14.74 13.87 30.26
N THR A 188 14.93 13.11 31.33
CA THR A 188 16.15 13.14 32.17
C THR A 188 17.32 12.38 31.55
N LEU A 189 17.08 11.50 30.57
CA LEU A 189 18.08 10.61 29.96
C LEU A 189 18.57 11.06 28.57
N GLY A 190 18.13 12.23 28.10
CA GLY A 190 18.47 12.76 26.78
C GLY A 190 17.64 12.19 25.62
N PHE A 191 16.68 11.30 25.91
CA PHE A 191 15.79 10.69 24.91
C PHE A 191 14.37 11.22 25.08
N ARG A 192 14.06 12.38 24.48
CA ARG A 192 12.71 12.95 24.51
C ARG A 192 11.78 12.13 23.60
N THR A 193 10.81 11.42 24.17
CA THR A 193 9.81 10.65 23.42
C THR A 193 8.48 11.38 23.33
N LEU A 194 7.88 11.35 22.15
CA LEU A 194 6.49 11.67 21.91
C LEU A 194 5.66 10.45 22.29
N ASN A 195 4.70 10.62 23.19
CA ASN A 195 3.70 9.60 23.47
C ASN A 195 2.55 9.80 22.49
N LEU A 196 2.04 8.73 21.90
CA LEU A 196 0.91 8.81 20.96
C LEU A 196 -0.37 8.27 21.59
N GLU A 197 -1.51 8.81 21.18
CA GLU A 197 -2.80 8.23 21.53
C GLU A 197 -2.88 6.77 21.08
N PRO A 198 -3.55 5.89 21.86
CA PRO A 198 -3.86 4.55 21.42
C PRO A 198 -4.59 4.59 20.07
N VAL A 199 -4.13 3.79 19.13
CA VAL A 199 -4.82 3.64 17.84
C VAL A 199 -6.11 2.83 18.01
N GLU A 200 -7.08 3.04 17.12
CA GLU A 200 -8.30 2.22 17.09
C GLU A 200 -7.97 0.73 17.05
N SER A 201 -8.76 -0.11 17.72
CA SER A 201 -8.56 -1.58 17.77
C SER A 201 -8.56 -2.26 16.39
N ARG A 202 -9.13 -1.61 15.37
CA ARG A 202 -9.13 -2.08 13.97
C ARG A 202 -7.82 -1.78 13.24
N LYS A 203 -6.96 -0.90 13.77
CA LYS A 203 -5.65 -0.61 13.19
C LYS A 203 -4.73 -1.79 13.45
N LEU A 204 -4.33 -2.47 12.38
CA LEU A 204 -3.33 -3.53 12.47
C LEU A 204 -1.96 -2.91 12.79
N LEU A 205 -1.38 -3.27 13.92
CA LEU A 205 0.00 -2.92 14.26
C LEU A 205 0.93 -4.08 13.92
N PRO A 206 2.22 -3.81 13.61
CA PRO A 206 3.22 -4.87 13.63
C PRO A 206 3.38 -5.43 15.05
N PRO A 207 4.09 -6.56 15.22
CA PRO A 207 4.38 -7.12 16.55
C PRO A 207 4.96 -6.08 17.52
N GLU A 208 4.88 -6.35 18.81
CA GLU A 208 5.58 -5.53 19.81
C GLU A 208 7.08 -5.53 19.55
N GLY A 209 7.74 -4.40 19.80
CA GLY A 209 9.16 -4.24 19.58
C GLY A 209 9.62 -2.80 19.45
N VAL A 210 10.92 -2.65 19.19
CA VAL A 210 11.56 -1.38 18.86
C VAL A 210 11.80 -1.31 17.36
N TYR A 211 11.49 -0.17 16.76
CA TYR A 211 11.45 0.03 15.32
C TYR A 211 12.26 1.26 14.91
N ALA A 212 12.94 1.16 13.76
CA ALA A 212 13.37 2.32 12.99
C ALA A 212 12.17 2.85 12.19
N VAL A 213 11.90 4.15 12.29
CA VAL A 213 10.72 4.76 11.67
C VAL A 213 11.06 6.12 11.04
N THR A 214 10.23 6.57 10.10
CA THR A 214 10.15 7.99 9.75
C THR A 214 8.94 8.61 10.42
N ALA A 215 9.06 9.84 10.93
CA ALA A 215 7.95 10.55 11.54
C ALA A 215 7.71 11.89 10.82
N SER A 216 6.49 12.16 10.40
CA SER A 216 6.08 13.41 9.78
C SER A 216 5.14 14.17 10.71
N VAL A 217 5.56 15.35 11.18
CA VAL A 217 4.80 16.19 12.12
C VAL A 217 5.11 17.68 11.86
N GLY A 218 4.09 18.54 11.93
CA GLY A 218 4.24 19.98 11.69
C GLY A 218 4.87 20.34 10.35
N GLY A 219 4.60 19.55 9.30
CA GLY A 219 5.16 19.75 7.96
C GLY A 219 6.64 19.34 7.80
N GLN A 220 7.26 18.81 8.85
CA GLN A 220 8.64 18.33 8.84
C GLN A 220 8.68 16.81 8.90
N ARG A 221 9.74 16.21 8.33
CA ARG A 221 9.98 14.77 8.34
C ARG A 221 11.29 14.44 9.04
N PHE A 222 11.23 13.55 10.00
CA PHE A 222 12.36 13.14 10.84
C PHE A 222 12.66 11.65 10.67
N ALA A 223 13.93 11.29 10.78
CA ALA A 223 14.32 9.94 11.17
C ALA A 223 14.04 9.77 12.67
N ALA A 224 13.58 8.59 13.08
CA ALA A 224 13.20 8.34 14.45
C ALA A 224 13.34 6.86 14.82
N MET A 225 13.24 6.59 16.12
CA MET A 225 12.97 5.24 16.63
C MET A 225 11.66 5.22 17.41
N MET A 226 10.98 4.09 17.37
CA MET A 226 9.71 3.88 18.04
C MET A 226 9.77 2.66 18.95
N ASN A 227 9.22 2.79 20.15
CA ASN A 227 8.89 1.67 21.02
C ASN A 227 7.38 1.40 20.90
N LEU A 228 7.03 0.17 20.52
CA LEU A 228 5.67 -0.36 20.48
C LEU A 228 5.62 -1.51 21.48
N GLY A 229 5.06 -1.27 22.66
CA GLY A 229 5.13 -2.24 23.74
C GLY A 229 4.00 -2.11 24.75
N PRO A 230 3.82 -3.10 25.62
CA PRO A 230 2.75 -3.08 26.60
C PRO A 230 2.98 -1.97 27.61
N ARG A 231 1.90 -1.34 28.10
CA ARG A 231 2.01 -0.47 29.28
C ARG A 231 2.52 -1.31 30.46
N PRO A 232 3.56 -0.88 31.18
CA PRO A 232 4.09 -1.61 32.33
C PRO A 232 3.17 -1.61 33.57
N THR A 233 1.97 -1.02 33.47
CA THR A 233 1.01 -0.89 34.57
C THR A 233 0.12 -2.12 34.67
N PHE A 234 0.01 -2.72 35.85
CA PHE A 234 -0.83 -3.90 36.08
C PHE A 234 -2.29 -3.65 35.66
N GLY A 235 -2.79 -4.46 34.72
CA GLY A 235 -4.22 -4.54 34.37
C GLY A 235 -4.67 -3.76 33.13
N ASP A 236 -3.81 -2.98 32.49
CA ASP A 236 -4.12 -2.28 31.24
C ASP A 236 -3.46 -3.00 30.05
N PRO A 237 -4.21 -3.76 29.23
CA PRO A 237 -3.67 -4.46 28.06
C PRO A 237 -3.36 -3.51 26.88
N SER A 238 -3.45 -2.19 27.06
CA SER A 238 -3.18 -1.25 25.98
C SER A 238 -1.70 -1.17 25.62
N ILE A 239 -1.46 -1.07 24.31
CA ILE A 239 -0.14 -0.86 23.72
C ILE A 239 0.22 0.62 23.88
N GLN A 240 1.40 0.88 24.41
CA GLN A 240 2.01 2.21 24.44
C GLN A 240 2.84 2.42 23.17
N LEU A 241 2.64 3.58 22.55
CA LEU A 241 3.34 4.02 21.35
C LEU A 241 4.21 5.21 21.72
N GLU A 242 5.53 5.04 21.69
CA GLU A 242 6.49 6.09 22.02
C GLU A 242 7.46 6.30 20.85
N VAL A 243 7.62 7.54 20.39
CA VAL A 243 8.50 7.89 19.27
C VAL A 243 9.57 8.88 19.72
N HIS A 244 10.84 8.54 19.55
CA HIS A 244 11.94 9.47 19.74
C HIS A 244 12.39 10.02 18.37
N LEU A 245 12.13 11.31 18.14
CA LEU A 245 12.59 12.01 16.95
C LEU A 245 14.08 12.33 17.08
N PHE A 246 14.85 12.05 16.03
CA PHE A 246 16.25 12.46 15.98
C PHE A 246 16.38 13.89 15.50
N ASP A 247 17.32 14.61 16.11
CA ASP A 247 17.75 15.94 15.68
C ASP A 247 16.58 16.95 15.59
N ALA A 248 15.56 16.74 16.42
CA ALA A 248 14.33 17.52 16.46
C ALA A 248 14.26 18.39 17.71
N GLU A 249 13.89 19.64 17.52
CA GLU A 249 13.57 20.59 18.57
C GLU A 249 12.11 21.01 18.47
N GLY A 250 11.52 21.41 19.60
CA GLY A 250 10.14 21.89 19.67
C GLY A 250 9.22 21.01 20.50
N ASP A 251 8.01 21.51 20.67
CA ASP A 251 6.91 20.85 21.34
C ASP A 251 5.84 20.48 20.30
N TRP A 252 5.52 19.19 20.26
CA TRP A 252 4.61 18.60 19.29
C TRP A 252 3.28 18.17 19.93
N TYR A 253 3.04 18.47 21.21
CA TYR A 253 1.80 18.08 21.90
C TYR A 253 0.56 18.59 21.16
N GLY A 254 -0.44 17.71 21.07
CA GLY A 254 -1.69 17.98 20.37
C GLY A 254 -1.61 17.94 18.84
N GLN A 255 -0.41 17.84 18.25
CA GLN A 255 -0.27 17.71 16.80
C GLN A 255 -0.48 16.26 16.34
N GLU A 256 -0.90 16.11 15.09
CA GLU A 256 -0.97 14.83 14.41
C GLU A 256 0.41 14.46 13.86
N VAL A 257 0.82 13.21 14.07
CA VAL A 257 2.06 12.64 13.54
C VAL A 257 1.77 11.39 12.73
N GLU A 258 2.31 11.32 11.52
CA GLU A 258 2.37 10.08 10.74
C GLU A 258 3.70 9.37 10.99
N VAL A 259 3.65 8.11 11.41
CA VAL A 259 4.81 7.26 11.69
C VAL A 259 4.86 6.14 10.67
N GLY A 260 5.87 6.15 9.80
CA GLY A 260 6.15 5.11 8.81
C GLY A 260 7.18 4.11 9.31
N PHE A 261 6.80 2.84 9.42
CA PHE A 261 7.65 1.74 9.88
C PHE A 261 8.65 1.32 8.81
N ILE A 262 9.95 1.46 9.10
CA ILE A 262 11.02 1.07 8.17
C ILE A 262 11.51 -0.35 8.47
N ARG A 263 11.90 -0.60 9.72
CA ARG A 263 12.52 -1.87 10.10
C ARG A 263 12.32 -2.15 11.59
N ARG A 264 12.08 -3.42 11.92
CA ARG A 264 12.13 -3.91 13.29
C ARG A 264 13.59 -4.07 13.75
N LEU A 265 13.94 -3.46 14.88
CA LEU A 265 15.28 -3.49 15.46
C LEU A 265 15.44 -4.63 16.45
N ARG A 266 14.49 -4.78 17.39
CA ARG A 266 14.53 -5.82 18.44
C ARG A 266 13.17 -5.97 19.16
N ASP A 267 13.07 -6.99 20.01
CA ASP A 267 11.97 -7.15 20.96
C ASP A 267 12.01 -6.07 22.06
N THR A 268 10.88 -5.85 22.72
CA THR A 268 10.83 -5.06 23.96
C THR A 268 11.49 -5.83 25.10
N GLN A 269 12.23 -5.14 25.97
CA GLN A 269 12.89 -5.77 27.11
C GLN A 269 12.88 -4.85 28.33
N ARG A 270 12.97 -5.46 29.52
CA ARG A 270 13.21 -4.73 30.77
C ARG A 270 14.71 -4.53 30.96
N PHE A 271 15.08 -3.47 31.68
CA PHE A 271 16.48 -3.14 31.99
C PHE A 271 16.67 -3.06 33.49
N ASP A 272 17.77 -3.64 33.98
CA ASP A 272 18.08 -3.71 35.41
C ASP A 272 18.67 -2.40 35.95
N SER A 273 19.03 -1.46 35.07
CA SER A 273 19.51 -0.13 35.48
C SER A 273 19.25 0.95 34.41
N PRO A 274 19.18 2.23 34.81
CA PRO A 274 19.11 3.35 33.87
C PRO A 274 20.30 3.40 32.89
N ALA A 275 21.50 3.02 33.35
CA ALA A 275 22.70 3.00 32.51
C ALA A 275 22.60 1.96 31.38
N ALA A 276 22.08 0.76 31.69
CA ALA A 276 21.84 -0.28 30.69
C ALA A 276 20.79 0.15 29.66
N LEU A 277 19.71 0.81 30.10
CA LEU A 277 18.70 1.38 29.21
C LEU A 277 19.31 2.41 28.26
N VAL A 278 20.07 3.38 28.77
CA VAL A 278 20.70 4.42 27.93
C VAL A 278 21.67 3.83 26.93
N ALA A 279 22.46 2.83 27.33
CA ALA A 279 23.39 2.15 26.41
C ALA A 279 22.63 1.49 25.25
N GLN A 280 21.53 0.78 25.52
CA GLN A 280 20.72 0.15 24.48
C GLN A 280 20.03 1.19 23.58
N LEU A 281 19.46 2.26 24.15
CA LEU A 281 18.80 3.32 23.37
C LEU A 281 19.77 4.01 22.40
N ARG A 282 21.05 4.16 22.77
CA ARG A 282 22.09 4.69 21.86
C ARG A 282 22.36 3.74 20.69
N GLN A 283 22.44 2.44 20.95
CA GLN A 283 22.61 1.43 19.90
C GLN A 283 21.40 1.40 18.96
N ASP A 284 20.19 1.43 19.53
CA ASP A 284 18.94 1.46 18.77
C ASP A 284 18.86 2.71 17.88
N ALA A 285 19.25 3.88 18.41
CA ALA A 285 19.26 5.13 17.66
C ALA A 285 20.24 5.10 16.48
N GLU A 286 21.43 4.54 16.65
CA GLU A 286 22.41 4.40 15.57
C GLU A 286 21.90 3.46 14.48
N MET A 287 21.38 2.28 14.88
CA MET A 287 20.79 1.32 13.93
C MET A 287 19.58 1.91 13.20
N ALA A 288 18.77 2.72 13.88
CA ALA A 288 17.62 3.39 13.30
C ALA A 288 18.04 4.42 12.24
N ARG A 289 19.03 5.28 12.54
CA ARG A 289 19.57 6.26 11.57
C ARG A 289 20.06 5.57 10.30
N VAL A 290 20.87 4.51 10.44
CA VAL A 290 21.37 3.73 9.29
C VAL A 290 20.22 3.08 8.51
N SER A 291 19.24 2.51 9.20
CA SER A 291 18.11 1.83 8.55
C SER A 291 17.22 2.80 7.79
N VAL A 292 16.93 3.98 8.35
CA VAL A 292 16.13 5.02 7.70
C VAL A 292 16.87 5.58 6.48
N ALA A 293 18.16 5.90 6.60
CA ALA A 293 18.96 6.39 5.48
C ALA A 293 18.99 5.42 4.29
N ARG A 294 19.10 4.11 4.56
CA ARG A 294 19.01 3.07 3.52
C ARG A 294 17.59 2.87 2.98
N GLY A 295 16.58 2.97 3.85
CA GLY A 295 15.17 2.77 3.49
C GLY A 295 14.62 3.88 2.59
N ILE A 296 15.07 5.13 2.75
CA ILE A 296 14.62 6.26 1.91
C ILE A 296 15.08 6.12 0.45
N GLY A 297 16.16 5.38 0.17
CA GLY A 297 16.68 5.16 -1.20
C GLY A 297 16.12 3.94 -1.94
N LEU A 298 15.19 3.19 -1.33
CA LEU A 298 14.66 1.92 -1.87
C LEU A 298 13.26 2.02 -2.49
N TYR A 299 12.61 3.18 -2.40
CA TYR A 299 11.26 3.44 -2.89
C TYR A 299 11.24 4.61 -3.86
#